data_AF-A0A3D3WY72-F1
#
_entry.id   AF-A0A3D3WY72-F1
#
_cell.length_a   1.000
_cell.length_b   1.000
_cell.length_c   1.000
_cell.angle_alpha   90.00
_cell.angle_beta   90.00
_cell.angle_gamma   90.00
#
_symmetry.space_group_name_H-M   'P 1'
#
loop_
_entity.id
_entity.type
_entity.pdbx_description
1 polymer ?
#
loop_
_entity_poly.entity_id
_entity_poly.type
_entity_poly.pdbx_seq_one_letter_code
_entity_poly.pdbx_strand_id
1 'polypeptide(L)'
;MTAEDARREFLSETRFGTENTYDPVLLQFLKLSSESFAGFRDDPGKELTTGKLRLALDALSQIPLIDTEATNAVGVELGERALNEVLGQNKTWLYRALESITQETTLQKITLRLLQAQLPLYAQILQGPLEYGRDIVVVLEEGGNRILRMYQLKCGDISTTVWRTVKSQMEEMFQVPLSEFQFTGSVQARQRFLLANGHAGQYVEPAMDGWFKEQKEDHQRDLKFIHLDAIVTWILEYRLINEFKAALAEQGIKIVY
;
A
#
# COMPACT_ATOMS: atom_id res chain seq x y z
N MET A 1 -0.11 -10.32 27.93
CA MET A 1 0.98 -10.15 28.92
C MET A 1 1.64 -8.83 28.62
N THR A 2 1.56 -7.85 29.52
CA THR A 2 2.13 -6.51 29.27
C THR A 2 3.63 -6.51 29.58
N ALA A 3 4.37 -5.53 29.04
CA ALA A 3 5.81 -5.39 29.32
C ALA A 3 6.11 -5.19 30.83
N GLU A 4 5.17 -4.58 31.57
CA GLU A 4 5.27 -4.47 33.03
C GLU A 4 5.05 -5.81 33.75
N ASP A 5 4.16 -6.66 33.25
CA ASP A 5 3.91 -7.98 33.80
C ASP A 5 5.15 -8.87 33.64
N ALA A 6 5.73 -8.89 32.44
CA ALA A 6 6.97 -9.63 32.16
C ALA A 6 8.14 -9.13 33.01
N ARG A 7 8.23 -7.82 33.26
CA ARG A 7 9.24 -7.21 34.14
C ARG A 7 9.04 -7.60 35.62
N ARG A 8 7.80 -7.65 36.11
CA ARG A 8 7.51 -8.06 37.51
C ARG A 8 7.78 -9.53 37.74
N GLU A 9 7.38 -10.38 36.80
CA GLU A 9 7.58 -11.83 36.86
C GLU A 9 9.08 -12.15 36.90
N PHE A 10 9.88 -11.51 36.04
CA PHE A 10 11.32 -11.67 36.02
C PHE A 10 12.04 -11.14 37.27
N LEU A 11 11.61 -9.98 37.81
CA LEU A 11 12.13 -9.45 39.09
C LEU A 11 11.81 -10.36 40.29
N SER A 12 10.78 -11.21 40.17
CA SER A 12 10.43 -12.19 41.18
C SER A 12 11.29 -13.46 41.10
N GLU A 13 11.67 -13.87 39.88
CA GLU A 13 12.57 -15.02 39.63
C GLU A 13 14.04 -14.69 39.94
N THR A 14 14.50 -13.47 39.66
CA THR A 14 15.87 -13.02 39.98
C THR A 14 16.17 -12.93 41.48
N ARG A 15 15.14 -12.82 42.35
CA ARG A 15 15.34 -12.90 43.81
C ARG A 15 15.77 -14.28 44.32
N PHE A 16 15.61 -15.33 43.52
CA PHE A 16 15.94 -16.70 43.89
C PHE A 16 17.22 -17.25 43.22
N GLY A 17 17.83 -16.51 42.30
CA GLY A 17 19.05 -16.91 41.59
C GLY A 17 20.28 -16.15 42.10
N THR A 18 21.31 -16.90 42.47
CA THR A 18 22.65 -16.40 42.84
C THR A 18 23.23 -15.41 41.83
N GLU A 19 23.79 -14.31 42.35
CA GLU A 19 24.65 -13.29 41.72
C GLU A 19 24.98 -13.51 40.24
N ASN A 20 24.13 -13.01 39.34
CA ASN A 20 24.43 -12.93 37.92
C ASN A 20 24.94 -11.52 37.59
N THR A 21 26.23 -11.40 37.30
CA THR A 21 26.96 -10.17 36.94
C THR A 21 26.40 -9.41 35.72
N TYR A 22 25.37 -9.95 35.07
CA TYR A 22 24.75 -9.47 33.83
C TYR A 22 23.38 -8.79 34.04
N ASP A 23 22.85 -8.84 35.25
CA ASP A 23 21.54 -8.27 35.61
C ASP A 23 21.39 -6.78 35.28
N PRO A 24 22.41 -5.92 35.47
CA PRO A 24 22.28 -4.48 35.19
C PRO A 24 22.09 -4.15 33.70
N VAL A 25 22.81 -4.86 32.81
CA VAL A 25 22.77 -4.63 31.35
C VAL A 25 21.44 -5.12 30.78
N LEU A 26 20.95 -6.26 31.26
CA LEU A 26 19.66 -6.82 30.86
C LEU A 26 18.49 -5.91 31.30
N LEU A 27 18.52 -5.44 32.55
CA LEU A 27 17.51 -4.50 33.08
C LEU A 27 17.55 -3.16 32.33
N GLN A 28 18.73 -2.71 31.91
CA GLN A 28 18.90 -1.51 31.10
C GLN A 28 18.31 -1.70 29.69
N PHE A 29 18.54 -2.84 29.03
CA PHE A 29 17.90 -3.18 27.77
C PHE A 29 16.37 -3.17 27.88
N LEU A 30 15.82 -3.88 28.88
CA LEU A 30 14.37 -3.96 29.09
C LEU A 30 13.75 -2.58 29.36
N LYS A 31 14.42 -1.75 30.16
CA LYS A 31 13.99 -0.39 30.46
C LYS A 31 14.00 0.48 29.21
N LEU A 32 15.12 0.54 28.49
CA LEU A 32 15.27 1.37 27.29
C LEU A 32 14.34 0.93 26.17
N SER A 33 14.16 -0.38 25.99
CA SER A 33 13.20 -0.93 25.03
C SER A 33 11.77 -0.55 25.38
N SER A 34 11.37 -0.75 26.64
CA SER A 34 10.02 -0.40 27.10
C SER A 34 9.73 1.09 26.99
N GLU A 35 10.69 1.94 27.38
CA GLU A 35 10.55 3.40 27.27
C GLU A 35 10.53 3.85 25.80
N SER A 36 11.29 3.18 24.94
CA SER A 36 11.31 3.49 23.51
C SER A 36 10.03 3.06 22.82
N PHE A 37 9.49 1.87 23.10
CA PHE A 37 8.18 1.46 22.58
C PHE A 37 7.03 2.35 23.07
N ALA A 38 7.07 2.79 24.33
CA ALA A 38 6.10 3.77 24.83
C ALA A 38 6.25 5.12 24.10
N GLY A 39 7.48 5.59 23.87
CA GLY A 39 7.75 6.80 23.09
C GLY A 39 7.28 6.69 21.64
N PHE A 40 7.51 5.56 20.97
CA PHE A 40 7.04 5.30 19.61
C PHE A 40 5.51 5.25 19.51
N ARG A 41 4.83 4.83 20.58
CA ARG A 41 3.37 4.83 20.65
C ARG A 41 2.79 6.23 20.78
N ASP A 42 3.43 7.08 21.58
CA ASP A 42 2.91 8.42 21.93
C ASP A 42 3.34 9.50 20.92
N ASP A 43 4.61 9.54 20.52
CA ASP A 43 5.17 10.48 19.56
C ASP A 43 6.35 9.85 18.78
N PRO A 44 6.04 9.10 17.72
CA PRO A 44 7.04 8.37 16.96
C PRO A 44 8.11 9.25 16.30
N GLY A 45 7.75 10.47 15.88
CA GLY A 45 8.66 11.41 15.23
C GLY A 45 9.70 11.95 16.22
N LYS A 46 9.27 12.28 17.43
CA LYS A 46 10.18 12.67 18.52
C LYS A 46 11.05 11.49 18.96
N GLU A 47 10.50 10.29 19.05
CA GLU A 47 11.22 9.12 19.53
C GLU A 47 12.36 8.69 18.58
N LEU A 48 12.22 8.90 17.25
CA LEU A 48 13.33 8.73 16.30
C LEU A 48 14.55 9.60 16.63
N THR A 49 14.34 10.76 17.29
CA THR A 49 15.41 11.69 17.67
C THR A 49 16.00 11.42 19.06
N THR A 50 15.32 10.64 19.91
CA THR A 50 15.81 10.35 21.28
C THR A 50 16.93 9.31 21.30
N GLY A 51 17.03 8.47 20.25
CA GLY A 51 18.07 7.45 20.13
C GLY A 51 17.93 6.29 21.13
N LYS A 52 16.84 6.21 21.89
CA LYS A 52 16.66 5.20 22.94
C LYS A 52 16.61 3.77 22.41
N LEU A 53 16.02 3.54 21.24
CA LEU A 53 16.01 2.23 20.59
C LEU A 53 17.42 1.77 20.22
N ARG A 54 18.25 2.69 19.70
CA ARG A 54 19.66 2.39 19.40
C ARG A 54 20.43 2.03 20.67
N LEU A 55 20.24 2.79 21.75
CA LEU A 55 20.84 2.50 23.05
C LEU A 55 20.36 1.16 23.63
N ALA A 56 19.11 0.76 23.37
CA ALA A 56 18.59 -0.54 23.74
C ALA A 56 19.29 -1.67 22.95
N LEU A 57 19.41 -1.54 21.63
CA LEU A 57 20.11 -2.51 20.79
C LEU A 57 21.61 -2.62 21.15
N ASP A 58 22.25 -1.51 21.48
CA ASP A 58 23.63 -1.49 21.97
C ASP A 58 23.75 -2.26 23.29
N ALA A 59 22.80 -2.10 24.22
CA ALA A 59 22.77 -2.88 25.46
C ALA A 59 22.50 -4.38 25.21
N LEU A 60 21.68 -4.72 24.21
CA LEU A 60 21.40 -6.10 23.80
C LEU A 60 22.68 -6.79 23.29
N SER A 61 23.51 -6.07 22.52
CA SER A 61 24.77 -6.57 21.96
C SER A 61 25.84 -6.91 23.00
N GLN A 62 25.70 -6.40 24.23
CA GLN A 62 26.63 -6.65 25.33
C GLN A 62 26.27 -7.88 26.16
N ILE A 63 25.16 -8.56 25.86
CA ILE A 63 24.75 -9.79 26.52
C ILE A 63 25.50 -10.96 25.85
N PRO A 64 26.41 -11.67 26.55
CA PRO A 64 27.31 -12.67 25.94
C PRO A 64 26.60 -13.88 25.30
N LEU A 65 25.33 -14.10 25.65
CA LEU A 65 24.47 -15.16 25.12
C LEU A 65 23.82 -14.82 23.78
N ILE A 66 23.89 -13.56 23.34
CA ILE A 66 23.29 -13.08 22.10
C ILE A 66 24.43 -12.75 21.15
N ASP A 67 24.52 -13.48 20.04
CA ASP A 67 25.50 -13.18 19.02
C ASP A 67 25.16 -11.87 18.28
N THR A 68 26.17 -11.32 17.61
CA THR A 68 26.04 -10.05 16.90
C THR A 68 25.08 -10.17 15.72
N GLU A 69 24.91 -11.37 15.15
CA GLU A 69 23.93 -11.65 14.08
C GLU A 69 22.49 -11.59 14.58
N ALA A 70 22.17 -12.20 15.74
CA ALA A 70 20.87 -12.13 16.37
C ALA A 70 20.52 -10.69 16.76
N THR A 71 21.50 -9.92 17.25
CA THR A 71 21.29 -8.50 17.58
C THR A 71 20.97 -7.67 16.34
N ASN A 72 21.66 -7.91 15.22
CA ASN A 72 21.39 -7.24 13.95
C ASN A 72 20.02 -7.64 13.37
N ALA A 73 19.66 -8.93 13.43
CA ALA A 73 18.36 -9.41 12.98
C ALA A 73 17.21 -8.79 13.79
N VAL A 74 17.37 -8.70 15.11
CA VAL A 74 16.41 -8.04 16.01
C VAL A 74 16.33 -6.54 15.72
N GLY A 75 17.46 -5.88 15.43
CA GLY A 75 17.49 -4.47 15.04
C GLY A 75 16.76 -4.18 13.73
N VAL A 76 16.89 -5.05 12.72
CA VAL A 76 16.17 -4.93 11.44
C VAL A 76 14.66 -5.13 11.64
N GLU A 77 14.24 -6.20 12.32
CA GLU A 77 12.83 -6.49 12.59
C GLU A 77 12.17 -5.39 13.44
N LEU A 78 12.88 -4.86 14.44
CA LEU A 78 12.41 -3.74 15.26
C LEU A 78 12.35 -2.44 14.49
N GLY A 79 13.31 -2.18 13.60
CA GLY A 79 13.28 -1.03 12.70
C GLY A 79 12.08 -1.07 11.75
N GLU A 80 11.79 -2.24 11.17
CA GLU A 80 10.61 -2.44 10.32
C GLU A 80 9.29 -2.31 11.10
N ARG A 81 9.21 -2.85 12.32
CA ARG A 81 8.03 -2.68 13.19
C ARG A 81 7.85 -1.25 13.67
N ALA A 82 8.90 -0.57 14.12
CA ALA A 82 8.83 0.83 14.52
C ALA A 82 8.44 1.71 13.33
N LEU A 83 9.01 1.47 12.14
CA LEU A 83 8.59 2.14 10.92
C LEU A 83 7.11 1.87 10.61
N ASN A 84 6.65 0.63 10.73
CA ASN A 84 5.24 0.27 10.54
C ASN A 84 4.30 0.83 11.61
N GLU A 85 4.78 1.08 12.83
CA GLU A 85 4.01 1.66 13.94
C GLU A 85 3.93 3.20 13.79
N VAL A 86 5.06 3.85 13.42
CA VAL A 86 5.14 5.27 13.00
C VAL A 86 4.25 5.53 11.77
N LEU A 87 4.32 4.67 10.76
CA LEU A 87 3.51 4.78 9.53
C LEU A 87 2.08 4.27 9.73
N GLY A 88 1.85 3.41 10.71
CA GLY A 88 0.55 2.86 11.07
C GLY A 88 -0.42 3.92 11.59
N GLN A 89 0.09 4.90 12.33
CA GLN A 89 -0.69 6.05 12.79
C GLN A 89 -0.90 7.13 11.71
N ASN A 90 -0.10 7.14 10.65
CA ASN A 90 -0.20 8.15 9.59
C ASN A 90 -0.41 7.48 8.22
N LYS A 91 -1.54 6.81 8.04
CA LYS A 91 -2.05 6.39 6.70
C LYS A 91 -3.02 7.40 6.12
N THR A 92 -3.57 8.29 6.96
CA THR A 92 -4.55 9.31 6.56
C THR A 92 -4.00 10.27 5.50
N TRP A 93 -2.70 10.51 5.46
CA TRP A 93 -2.10 11.32 4.39
C TRP A 93 -2.24 10.66 3.00
N LEU A 94 -2.26 9.32 2.89
CA LEU A 94 -2.49 8.63 1.62
C LEU A 94 -3.89 8.95 1.10
N TYR A 95 -4.89 8.84 1.98
CA TYR A 95 -6.27 9.21 1.69
C TYR A 95 -6.37 10.67 1.25
N ARG A 96 -5.88 11.60 2.06
CA ARG A 96 -5.91 13.04 1.74
C ARG A 96 -5.20 13.36 0.44
N ALA A 97 -4.05 12.74 0.18
CA ALA A 97 -3.29 12.94 -1.05
C ALA A 97 -4.06 12.43 -2.27
N LEU A 98 -4.63 11.22 -2.19
CA LEU A 98 -5.44 10.66 -3.25
C LEU A 98 -6.70 11.50 -3.50
N GLU A 99 -7.43 11.88 -2.45
CA GLU A 99 -8.64 12.72 -2.53
C GLU A 99 -8.34 14.12 -3.08
N SER A 100 -7.15 14.66 -2.84
CA SER A 100 -6.74 15.97 -3.37
C SER A 100 -6.59 15.99 -4.90
N ILE A 101 -6.51 14.81 -5.54
CA ILE A 101 -6.41 14.69 -7.00
C ILE A 101 -7.79 14.92 -7.62
N THR A 102 -7.99 16.10 -8.17
CA THR A 102 -9.26 16.50 -8.81
C THR A 102 -9.26 16.36 -10.33
N GLN A 103 -8.09 16.16 -10.95
CA GLN A 103 -7.94 16.04 -12.40
C GLN A 103 -7.64 14.60 -12.81
N GLU A 104 -8.46 14.04 -13.71
CA GLU A 104 -8.31 12.65 -14.20
C GLU A 104 -6.94 12.42 -14.84
N THR A 105 -6.41 13.37 -15.61
CA THR A 105 -5.07 13.27 -16.22
C THR A 105 -3.94 13.16 -15.19
N THR A 106 -4.10 13.78 -14.02
CA THR A 106 -3.15 13.67 -12.91
C THR A 106 -3.26 12.29 -12.26
N LEU A 107 -4.48 11.82 -12.01
CA LEU A 107 -4.74 10.48 -11.49
C LEU A 107 -4.21 9.39 -12.43
N GLN A 108 -4.35 9.58 -13.74
CA GLN A 108 -3.84 8.68 -14.78
C GLN A 108 -2.32 8.58 -14.73
N LYS A 109 -1.60 9.72 -14.68
CA LYS A 109 -0.13 9.73 -14.59
C LYS A 109 0.38 9.05 -13.33
N ILE A 110 -0.24 9.35 -12.18
CA ILE A 110 0.15 8.73 -10.90
C ILE A 110 -0.11 7.22 -10.95
N THR A 111 -1.29 6.80 -11.39
CA THR A 111 -1.66 5.39 -11.52
C THR A 111 -0.72 4.65 -12.47
N LEU A 112 -0.33 5.28 -13.59
CA LEU A 112 0.65 4.71 -14.52
C LEU A 112 2.00 4.46 -13.83
N ARG A 113 2.50 5.40 -13.01
CA ARG A 113 3.76 5.21 -12.26
C ARG A 113 3.68 4.04 -11.29
N LEU A 114 2.57 3.91 -10.57
CA LEU A 114 2.33 2.80 -9.64
C LEU A 114 2.23 1.44 -10.37
N LEU A 115 1.65 1.42 -11.57
CA LEU A 115 1.60 0.22 -12.40
C LEU A 115 2.97 -0.12 -13.00
N GLN A 116 3.75 0.88 -13.44
CA GLN A 116 5.10 0.71 -13.98
C GLN A 116 6.09 0.19 -12.92
N ALA A 117 5.90 0.55 -11.66
CA ALA A 117 6.68 0.04 -10.54
C ALA A 117 6.58 -1.48 -10.37
N GLN A 118 5.51 -2.10 -10.89
CA GLN A 118 5.33 -3.56 -10.90
C GLN A 118 5.95 -4.25 -12.11
N LEU A 119 6.80 -3.55 -12.86
CA LEU A 119 7.56 -4.07 -14.01
C LEU A 119 6.70 -4.75 -15.10
N PRO A 120 5.68 -4.07 -15.65
CA PRO A 120 4.87 -4.61 -16.72
C PRO A 120 5.67 -4.75 -18.03
N LEU A 121 5.25 -5.69 -18.88
CA LEU A 121 5.78 -5.85 -20.24
C LEU A 121 5.45 -4.64 -21.12
N TYR A 122 4.32 -3.98 -20.83
CA TYR A 122 3.84 -2.81 -21.52
C TYR A 122 2.94 -2.00 -20.58
N ALA A 123 3.06 -0.67 -20.57
CA ALA A 123 2.17 0.22 -19.84
C ALA A 123 2.09 1.60 -20.51
N GLN A 124 0.88 2.06 -20.80
CA GLN A 124 0.67 3.34 -21.50
C GLN A 124 -0.65 3.99 -21.10
N ILE A 125 -0.65 5.33 -20.99
CA ILE A 125 -1.86 6.14 -21.04
C ILE A 125 -2.29 6.28 -22.51
N LEU A 126 -3.53 5.93 -22.80
CA LEU A 126 -4.14 6.16 -24.10
C LEU A 126 -4.70 7.58 -24.15
N GLN A 127 -4.60 8.24 -25.31
CA GLN A 127 -5.17 9.56 -25.53
C GLN A 127 -5.77 9.64 -26.93
N GLY A 128 -6.86 10.40 -27.06
CA GLY A 128 -7.48 10.75 -28.34
C GLY A 128 -8.51 9.72 -28.83
N PRO A 129 -8.81 9.66 -30.14
CA PRO A 129 -9.93 8.87 -30.69
C PRO A 129 -9.81 7.35 -30.52
N LEU A 130 -8.70 6.87 -29.94
CA LEU A 130 -8.39 5.46 -29.68
C LEU A 130 -8.64 5.03 -28.23
N GLU A 131 -9.07 5.96 -27.37
CA GLU A 131 -9.32 5.70 -25.94
C GLU A 131 -10.38 4.60 -25.81
N TYR A 132 -11.50 4.71 -26.53
CA TYR A 132 -12.63 3.74 -26.50
C TYR A 132 -12.94 3.31 -25.05
N GLY A 133 -13.02 4.30 -24.16
CA GLY A 133 -13.24 4.12 -22.72
C GLY A 133 -12.08 3.50 -21.94
N ARG A 134 -10.84 3.54 -22.44
CA ARG A 134 -9.65 3.01 -21.76
C ARG A 134 -8.64 4.13 -21.58
N ASP A 135 -8.36 4.49 -20.33
CA ASP A 135 -7.41 5.54 -20.00
C ASP A 135 -5.99 4.98 -19.90
N ILE A 136 -5.82 3.81 -19.26
CA ILE A 136 -4.53 3.14 -19.10
C ILE A 136 -4.63 1.69 -19.52
N VAL A 137 -3.61 1.21 -20.22
CA VAL A 137 -3.45 -0.18 -20.59
C VAL A 137 -2.12 -0.70 -20.08
N VAL A 138 -2.15 -1.89 -19.47
CA VAL A 138 -0.97 -2.57 -18.94
C VAL A 138 -1.00 -4.04 -19.35
N VAL A 139 0.15 -4.58 -19.75
CA VAL A 139 0.36 -6.02 -19.93
C VAL A 139 1.31 -6.51 -18.85
N LEU A 140 0.83 -7.45 -18.03
CA LEU A 140 1.60 -8.10 -16.97
C LEU A 140 1.82 -9.57 -17.32
N GLU A 141 2.88 -10.15 -16.79
CA GLU A 141 3.10 -11.60 -16.83
C GLU A 141 2.85 -12.18 -15.43
N GLU A 142 1.80 -12.99 -15.30
CA GLU A 142 1.41 -13.62 -14.03
C GLU A 142 1.27 -15.13 -14.25
N GLY A 143 2.10 -15.92 -13.54
CA GLY A 143 2.10 -17.38 -13.67
C GLY A 143 2.37 -17.89 -15.08
N GLY A 144 3.20 -17.17 -15.85
CA GLY A 144 3.51 -17.49 -17.25
C GLY A 144 2.43 -17.09 -18.26
N ASN A 145 1.36 -16.43 -17.82
CA ASN A 145 0.31 -15.91 -18.69
C ASN A 145 0.42 -14.39 -18.82
N ARG A 146 0.23 -13.87 -20.04
CA ARG A 146 0.15 -12.45 -20.30
C ARG A 146 -1.28 -11.98 -20.10
N ILE A 147 -1.44 -11.06 -19.16
CA ILE A 147 -2.72 -10.51 -18.77
C ILE A 147 -2.76 -9.05 -19.19
N LEU A 148 -3.73 -8.71 -20.04
CA LEU A 148 -4.02 -7.34 -20.43
C LEU A 148 -5.00 -6.74 -19.43
N ARG A 149 -4.53 -5.75 -18.66
CA ARG A 149 -5.35 -4.94 -17.77
C ARG A 149 -5.67 -3.60 -18.43
N MET A 150 -6.95 -3.26 -18.48
CA MET A 150 -7.44 -1.99 -19.00
C MET A 150 -8.12 -1.23 -17.88
N TYR A 151 -7.80 0.05 -17.72
CA TYR A 151 -8.31 0.89 -16.65
C TYR A 151 -9.07 2.08 -17.25
N GLN A 152 -10.29 2.31 -16.76
CA GLN A 152 -10.96 3.62 -16.83
C GLN A 152 -10.81 4.26 -15.47
N LEU A 153 -10.33 5.50 -15.43
CA LEU A 153 -10.12 6.24 -14.20
C LEU A 153 -11.19 7.33 -14.03
N LYS A 154 -11.55 7.60 -12.78
CA LYS A 154 -12.44 8.69 -12.41
C LYS A 154 -11.99 9.37 -11.13
N CYS A 155 -12.17 10.69 -11.08
CA CYS A 155 -11.90 11.47 -9.88
C CYS A 155 -13.14 11.60 -8.99
N GLY A 156 -12.97 11.37 -7.69
CA GLY A 156 -14.01 11.47 -6.67
C GLY A 156 -15.00 10.32 -6.67
N ASP A 157 -16.12 10.55 -5.99
CA ASP A 157 -17.19 9.55 -5.85
C ASP A 157 -17.95 9.30 -7.15
N ILE A 158 -18.29 8.04 -7.38
CA ILE A 158 -19.13 7.63 -8.51
C ILE A 158 -20.59 7.85 -8.14
N SER A 159 -21.11 9.01 -8.50
CA SER A 159 -22.54 9.33 -8.44
C SER A 159 -23.33 8.61 -9.54
N THR A 160 -24.66 8.59 -9.44
CA THR A 160 -25.54 7.98 -10.46
C THR A 160 -25.32 8.58 -11.85
N THR A 161 -25.06 9.89 -11.92
CA THR A 161 -24.78 10.57 -13.18
C THR A 161 -23.44 10.13 -13.77
N VAL A 162 -22.40 10.08 -12.94
CA VAL A 162 -21.07 9.60 -13.36
C VAL A 162 -21.15 8.15 -13.81
N TRP A 163 -21.86 7.30 -13.06
CA TRP A 163 -22.03 5.89 -13.39
C TRP A 163 -22.66 5.66 -14.77
N ARG A 164 -23.72 6.41 -15.12
CA ARG A 164 -24.35 6.27 -16.45
C ARG A 164 -23.36 6.54 -17.58
N THR A 165 -22.52 7.55 -17.43
CA THR A 165 -21.49 7.88 -18.42
C THR A 165 -20.39 6.82 -18.43
N VAL A 166 -19.85 6.46 -17.27
CA VAL A 166 -18.76 5.49 -17.12
C VAL A 166 -19.18 4.12 -17.65
N LYS A 167 -20.41 3.67 -17.37
CA LYS A 167 -20.93 2.39 -17.87
C LYS A 167 -20.82 2.32 -19.39
N SER A 168 -21.26 3.37 -20.10
CA SER A 168 -21.15 3.45 -21.56
C SER A 168 -19.68 3.39 -22.03
N GLN A 169 -18.78 4.10 -21.35
CA GLN A 169 -17.34 4.06 -21.67
C GLN A 169 -16.76 2.65 -21.44
N MET A 170 -17.13 1.99 -20.35
CA MET A 170 -16.72 0.62 -20.08
C MET A 170 -17.27 -0.37 -21.12
N GLU A 171 -18.49 -0.15 -21.63
CA GLU A 171 -19.05 -0.93 -22.72
C GLU A 171 -18.25 -0.76 -24.03
N GLU A 172 -17.79 0.46 -24.33
CA GLU A 172 -16.93 0.74 -25.49
C GLU A 172 -15.58 0.01 -25.43
N MET A 173 -15.02 -0.22 -24.23
CA MET A 173 -13.77 -0.99 -24.07
C MET A 173 -13.84 -2.39 -24.69
N PHE A 174 -15.04 -2.98 -24.80
CA PHE A 174 -15.24 -4.30 -25.38
C PHE A 174 -15.35 -4.29 -26.91
N GLN A 175 -15.70 -3.15 -27.50
CA GLN A 175 -16.03 -3.07 -28.92
C GLN A 175 -14.77 -3.05 -29.80
N VAL A 176 -13.67 -2.48 -29.28
CA VAL A 176 -12.43 -2.33 -30.03
C VAL A 176 -11.31 -3.12 -29.36
N PRO A 177 -10.85 -4.25 -29.93
CA PRO A 177 -9.68 -4.94 -29.39
C PRO A 177 -8.44 -4.04 -29.51
N LEU A 178 -7.59 -4.04 -28.47
CA LEU A 178 -6.27 -3.43 -28.58
C LEU A 178 -5.45 -4.18 -29.62
N SER A 179 -4.89 -3.44 -30.56
CA SER A 179 -4.04 -4.01 -31.61
C SER A 179 -2.77 -4.59 -30.99
N GLU A 180 -2.43 -5.82 -31.37
CA GLU A 180 -1.15 -6.48 -31.06
C GLU A 180 0.06 -5.72 -31.65
N PHE A 181 -0.17 -4.68 -32.46
CA PHE A 181 0.89 -3.77 -32.88
C PHE A 181 1.53 -3.00 -31.71
N GLN A 182 0.77 -2.75 -30.63
CA GLN A 182 1.26 -1.94 -29.50
C GLN A 182 2.12 -2.74 -28.50
N PHE A 183 2.01 -4.07 -28.48
CA PHE A 183 2.79 -4.95 -27.61
C PHE A 183 3.01 -6.31 -28.28
N THR A 184 4.23 -6.84 -28.26
CA THR A 184 4.56 -8.07 -28.97
C THR A 184 4.00 -9.30 -28.25
N GLY A 185 3.16 -10.10 -28.94
CA GLY A 185 2.72 -11.45 -28.52
C GLY A 185 1.26 -11.55 -28.05
N SER A 186 0.78 -12.78 -27.85
CA SER A 186 -0.63 -13.04 -27.54
C SER A 186 -0.96 -12.85 -26.07
N VAL A 187 -2.16 -12.32 -25.81
CA VAL A 187 -2.74 -12.12 -24.47
C VAL A 187 -3.67 -13.28 -24.15
N GLN A 188 -3.47 -13.94 -23.00
CA GLN A 188 -4.26 -15.09 -22.56
C GLN A 188 -5.49 -14.66 -21.75
N ALA A 189 -5.43 -13.52 -21.03
CA ALA A 189 -6.55 -13.03 -20.25
C ALA A 189 -6.69 -11.50 -20.33
N ARG A 190 -7.92 -11.02 -20.21
CA ARG A 190 -8.25 -9.58 -20.24
C ARG A 190 -9.05 -9.21 -19.00
N GLN A 191 -8.54 -8.26 -18.24
CA GLN A 191 -9.19 -7.71 -17.06
C GLN A 191 -9.46 -6.23 -17.24
N ARG A 192 -10.59 -5.77 -16.74
CA ARG A 192 -11.03 -4.38 -16.87
C ARG A 192 -11.32 -3.83 -15.50
N PHE A 193 -10.85 -2.62 -15.27
CA PHE A 193 -10.93 -1.96 -13.99
C PHE A 193 -11.55 -0.59 -14.17
N LEU A 194 -12.56 -0.30 -13.36
CA LEU A 194 -12.90 1.07 -13.02
C LEU A 194 -12.10 1.43 -11.77
N LEU A 195 -11.26 2.44 -11.84
CA LEU A 195 -10.50 2.93 -10.69
C LEU A 195 -10.97 4.34 -10.35
N ALA A 196 -11.34 4.55 -9.08
CA ALA A 196 -11.71 5.87 -8.59
C ALA A 196 -10.99 6.18 -7.27
N ASN A 197 -10.46 7.40 -7.13
CA ASN A 197 -9.95 7.92 -5.87
C ASN A 197 -11.08 8.41 -4.93
N GLY A 198 -12.27 7.80 -5.05
CA GLY A 198 -13.43 7.96 -4.18
C GLY A 198 -14.19 6.64 -4.11
N HIS A 199 -15.47 6.69 -3.74
CA HIS A 199 -16.31 5.51 -3.54
C HIS A 199 -17.52 5.49 -4.48
N ALA A 200 -18.14 4.33 -4.63
CA ALA A 200 -19.44 4.27 -5.28
C ALA A 200 -20.51 4.83 -4.33
N GLY A 201 -21.39 5.69 -4.83
CA GLY A 201 -22.52 6.16 -4.04
C GLY A 201 -23.45 5.01 -3.65
N GLN A 202 -24.15 5.14 -2.52
CA GLN A 202 -25.02 4.09 -1.95
C GLN A 202 -26.05 3.51 -2.95
N TYR A 203 -26.57 4.33 -3.87
CA TYR A 203 -27.53 3.89 -4.89
C TYR A 203 -26.88 3.33 -6.17
N VAL A 204 -25.58 3.58 -6.33
CA VAL A 204 -24.80 3.17 -7.49
C VAL A 204 -24.16 1.81 -7.26
N GLU A 205 -23.68 1.55 -6.05
CA GLU A 205 -23.00 0.30 -5.70
C GLU A 205 -23.82 -0.96 -6.06
N PRO A 206 -25.13 -1.07 -5.73
CA PRO A 206 -25.91 -2.25 -6.14
C PRO A 206 -26.09 -2.35 -7.65
N ALA A 207 -26.19 -1.21 -8.35
CA ALA A 207 -26.33 -1.18 -9.81
C ALA A 207 -25.01 -1.57 -10.52
N MET A 208 -23.86 -1.17 -9.96
CA MET A 208 -22.54 -1.58 -10.43
C MET A 208 -22.33 -3.08 -10.21
N ASP A 209 -22.60 -3.58 -9.01
CA ASP A 209 -22.45 -5.00 -8.67
C ASP A 209 -23.35 -5.88 -9.55
N GLY A 210 -24.62 -5.52 -9.71
CA GLY A 210 -25.55 -6.22 -10.60
C GLY A 210 -25.06 -6.26 -12.04
N TRP A 211 -24.58 -5.13 -12.57
CA TRP A 211 -24.06 -5.09 -13.93
C TRP A 211 -22.74 -5.85 -14.09
N PHE A 212 -21.81 -5.79 -13.13
CA PHE A 212 -20.56 -6.57 -13.20
C PHE A 212 -20.83 -8.09 -13.18
N LYS A 213 -21.79 -8.54 -12.37
CA LYS A 213 -22.23 -9.93 -12.34
C LYS A 213 -22.81 -10.36 -13.69
N GLU A 214 -23.73 -9.58 -14.24
CA GLU A 214 -24.30 -9.81 -15.59
C GLU A 214 -23.19 -9.93 -16.65
N GLN A 215 -22.25 -8.98 -16.68
CA GLN A 215 -21.15 -9.01 -17.65
C GLN A 215 -20.23 -10.22 -17.48
N LYS A 216 -20.04 -10.70 -16.24
CA LYS A 216 -19.24 -11.89 -15.96
C LYS A 216 -19.95 -13.17 -16.39
N GLU A 217 -21.23 -13.31 -16.06
CA GLU A 217 -22.03 -14.51 -16.28
C GLU A 217 -22.41 -14.67 -17.77
N ASP A 218 -22.92 -13.61 -18.38
CA ASP A 218 -23.50 -13.67 -19.73
C ASP A 218 -22.44 -13.48 -20.83
N HIS A 219 -21.34 -12.79 -20.51
CA HIS A 219 -20.34 -12.39 -21.50
C HIS A 219 -18.91 -12.78 -21.16
N GLN A 220 -18.68 -13.44 -20.01
CA GLN A 220 -17.35 -13.82 -19.52
C GLN A 220 -16.38 -12.63 -19.40
N ARG A 221 -16.90 -11.42 -19.19
CA ARG A 221 -16.12 -10.18 -19.06
C ARG A 221 -15.74 -9.97 -17.60
N ASP A 222 -14.44 -9.97 -17.30
CA ASP A 222 -13.93 -9.70 -15.96
C ASP A 222 -13.80 -8.18 -15.71
N LEU A 223 -14.66 -7.66 -14.84
CA LEU A 223 -14.78 -6.26 -14.46
C LEU A 223 -14.61 -6.13 -12.95
N LYS A 224 -13.81 -5.15 -12.53
CA LYS A 224 -13.56 -4.88 -11.11
C LYS A 224 -13.62 -3.37 -10.85
N PHE A 225 -14.10 -3.01 -9.67
CA PHE A 225 -14.03 -1.64 -9.18
C PHE A 225 -12.95 -1.53 -8.11
N ILE A 226 -12.05 -0.56 -8.29
CA ILE A 226 -11.01 -0.21 -7.33
C ILE A 226 -11.38 1.18 -6.79
N HIS A 227 -11.97 1.20 -5.59
CA HIS A 227 -12.28 2.42 -4.86
C HIS A 227 -11.07 2.91 -4.04
N LEU A 228 -11.21 4.08 -3.40
CA LEU A 228 -10.17 4.74 -2.62
C LEU A 228 -9.43 3.81 -1.63
N ASP A 229 -10.16 3.07 -0.77
CA ASP A 229 -9.52 2.16 0.20
C ASP A 229 -8.74 1.04 -0.50
N ALA A 230 -9.24 0.54 -1.63
CA ALA A 230 -8.56 -0.48 -2.40
C ALA A 230 -7.27 0.06 -3.04
N ILE A 231 -7.24 1.34 -3.45
CA ILE A 231 -6.01 2.01 -3.92
C ILE A 231 -5.00 2.13 -2.77
N VAL A 232 -5.44 2.57 -1.59
CA VAL A 232 -4.56 2.67 -0.41
C VAL A 232 -4.00 1.29 -0.03
N THR A 233 -4.86 0.28 0.02
CA THR A 233 -4.46 -1.11 0.29
C THR A 233 -3.44 -1.60 -0.73
N TRP A 234 -3.70 -1.36 -2.02
CA TRP A 234 -2.78 -1.70 -3.11
C TRP A 234 -1.41 -1.04 -2.95
N ILE A 235 -1.36 0.26 -2.63
CA ILE A 235 -0.09 0.97 -2.40
C ILE A 235 0.69 0.33 -1.24
N LEU A 236 0.00 -0.05 -0.16
CA LEU A 236 0.64 -0.61 1.03
C LEU A 236 1.11 -2.06 0.81
N GLU A 237 0.24 -2.92 0.28
CA GLU A 237 0.53 -4.34 0.07
C GLU A 237 1.71 -4.55 -0.89
N TYR A 238 1.78 -3.73 -1.94
CA TYR A 238 2.84 -3.80 -2.95
C TYR A 238 4.04 -2.89 -2.64
N ARG A 239 4.08 -2.31 -1.42
CA ARG A 239 5.17 -1.45 -0.93
C ARG A 239 5.48 -0.26 -1.85
N LEU A 240 4.47 0.31 -2.50
CA LEU A 240 4.59 1.38 -3.52
C LEU A 240 4.63 2.80 -2.93
N ILE A 241 4.90 2.94 -1.63
CA ILE A 241 4.81 4.23 -0.93
C ILE A 241 5.79 5.26 -1.53
N ASN A 242 7.01 4.83 -1.86
CA ASN A 242 8.03 5.74 -2.36
C ASN A 242 7.72 6.19 -3.79
N GLU A 243 7.23 5.26 -4.61
CA GLU A 243 6.78 5.49 -5.97
C GLU A 243 5.57 6.43 -5.99
N PHE A 244 4.63 6.25 -5.05
CA PHE A 244 3.51 7.16 -4.89
C PHE A 244 3.97 8.57 -4.53
N LYS A 245 4.88 8.71 -3.56
CA LYS A 245 5.45 10.02 -3.19
C LYS A 245 6.18 10.69 -4.35
N ALA A 246 6.98 9.93 -5.11
CA ALA A 246 7.68 10.43 -6.28
C ALA A 246 6.69 10.89 -7.36
N ALA A 247 5.66 10.08 -7.64
CA ALA A 247 4.63 10.42 -8.62
C ALA A 247 3.83 11.68 -8.22
N LEU A 248 3.48 11.83 -6.93
CA LEU A 248 2.85 13.05 -6.43
C LEU A 248 3.75 14.27 -6.63
N ALA A 249 5.04 14.15 -6.35
CA ALA A 249 6.01 15.22 -6.56
C ALA A 249 6.16 15.61 -8.04
N GLU A 250 6.17 14.63 -8.96
CA GLU A 250 6.16 14.86 -10.41
C GLU A 250 4.95 15.69 -10.87
N GLN A 251 3.80 15.53 -10.21
CA GLN A 251 2.58 16.28 -10.50
C GLN A 251 2.44 17.56 -9.66
N GLY A 252 3.43 17.90 -8.83
CA GLY A 252 3.41 19.09 -7.98
C GLY A 252 2.42 19.03 -6.81
N ILE A 253 1.97 17.83 -6.42
CA ILE A 253 1.04 17.64 -5.30
C ILE A 253 1.83 17.58 -3.99
N LYS A 254 1.44 18.44 -3.04
CA LYS A 254 2.05 18.49 -1.70
C LYS A 254 1.38 17.48 -0.78
N ILE A 255 2.19 16.72 -0.05
CA ILE A 255 1.71 15.79 0.97
C ILE A 255 1.32 16.57 2.22
N VAL A 256 0.11 16.32 2.72
CA VAL A 256 -0.40 16.87 3.97
C VAL A 256 -0.55 15.73 4.97
N TYR A 257 0.30 15.74 5.99
CA TYR A 257 0.31 14.77 7.10
C TYR A 257 -0.80 15.05 8.10
#